data_AF-A0A351CWT8-F1
#
_entry.id   AF-A0A351CWT8-F1
#
_cell.length_a   1.000
_cell.length_b   1.000
_cell.length_c   1.000
_cell.angle_alpha   90.00
_cell.angle_beta   90.00
_cell.angle_gamma   90.00
#
_symmetry.space_group_name_H-M   'P 1'
#
loop_
_entity.id
_entity.type
_entity.pdbx_description
1 polymer ?
#
loop_
_entity_poly.entity_id
_entity_poly.type
_entity_poly.pdbx_seq_one_letter_code
_entity_poly.pdbx_strand_id
1 'polypeptide(L)'
;MLMVYLWRRIMDVRFNPLKYIPDARLQAYFMLVLFTIWSVSFGFIASYHLGWLGYSTVTSLVVHLSVLIPMMITNAVFVDAERTGAQWLEEWKEEKSRYALFINRLRAENMVRWNVAEKASKT
;
A
#
# COMPACT_ATOMS: atom_id res chain seq x y z
N MET A 1 6.77 -9.84 -23.69
CA MET A 1 5.65 -8.86 -23.72
C MET A 1 4.45 -9.30 -22.87
N LEU A 2 3.96 -10.54 -23.00
CA LEU A 2 2.81 -11.06 -22.21
C LEU A 2 3.01 -10.96 -20.67
N MET A 3 4.19 -11.35 -20.17
CA MET A 3 4.54 -11.31 -18.75
C MET A 3 4.42 -9.90 -18.14
N VAL A 4 4.93 -8.89 -18.84
CA VAL A 4 4.87 -7.48 -18.41
C VAL A 4 3.43 -6.96 -18.44
N TYR A 5 2.64 -7.42 -19.40
CA TYR A 5 1.23 -7.05 -19.53
C TYR A 5 0.37 -7.63 -18.41
N LEU A 6 0.55 -8.92 -18.09
CA LEU A 6 -0.07 -9.60 -16.95
C LEU A 6 0.35 -8.97 -15.62
N TRP A 7 1.65 -8.71 -15.45
CA TRP A 7 2.19 -8.07 -14.25
C TRP A 7 1.59 -6.70 -14.03
N ARG A 8 1.52 -5.86 -15.07
CA ARG A 8 0.86 -4.55 -15.01
C ARG A 8 -0.64 -4.70 -14.71
N ARG A 9 -1.32 -5.72 -15.22
CA ARG A 9 -2.75 -5.95 -14.94
C ARG A 9 -3.00 -6.29 -13.46
N ILE A 10 -2.11 -7.06 -12.84
CA ILE A 10 -2.23 -7.53 -11.46
C ILE A 10 -1.79 -6.44 -10.47
N MET A 11 -0.68 -5.76 -10.75
CA MET A 11 -0.05 -4.80 -9.83
C MET A 11 -0.60 -3.38 -9.95
N ASP A 12 -1.25 -3.02 -11.06
CA ASP A 12 -1.82 -1.69 -11.24
C ASP A 12 -3.11 -1.54 -10.44
N VAL A 13 -3.11 -0.60 -9.50
CA VAL A 13 -4.22 -0.28 -8.61
C VAL A 13 -5.51 0.05 -9.35
N ARG A 14 -5.43 0.48 -10.61
CA ARG A 14 -6.61 0.82 -11.43
C ARG A 14 -7.43 -0.41 -11.82
N PHE A 15 -6.81 -1.59 -11.83
CA PHE A 15 -7.39 -2.85 -12.28
C PHE A 15 -7.38 -3.94 -11.19
N ASN A 16 -6.57 -3.78 -10.15
CA ASN A 16 -6.50 -4.68 -9.01
C ASN A 16 -7.83 -4.67 -8.21
N PRO A 17 -8.39 -5.82 -7.79
CA PRO A 17 -9.55 -5.89 -6.91
C PRO A 17 -9.42 -5.10 -5.59
N LEU A 18 -8.20 -4.77 -5.15
CA LEU A 18 -7.97 -3.90 -3.99
C LEU A 18 -8.40 -2.43 -4.24
N LYS A 19 -8.69 -2.05 -5.48
CA LYS A 19 -9.30 -0.76 -5.88
C LYS A 19 -10.59 -0.43 -5.13
N TYR A 20 -11.36 -1.44 -4.76
CA TYR A 20 -12.66 -1.24 -4.11
C TYR A 20 -12.53 -0.79 -2.65
N ILE A 21 -11.31 -0.80 -2.11
CA ILE A 21 -11.00 -0.30 -0.77
C ILE A 21 -10.68 1.20 -0.89
N PRO A 22 -11.52 2.09 -0.33
CA PRO A 22 -11.39 3.53 -0.55
C PRO A 22 -10.20 4.17 0.19
N ASP A 23 -9.63 3.48 1.19
CA ASP A 23 -8.48 3.97 1.95
C ASP A 23 -7.18 3.23 1.58
N ALA A 24 -6.21 3.99 1.07
CA ALA A 24 -4.90 3.50 0.68
C ALA A 24 -4.11 2.88 1.85
N ARG A 25 -4.35 3.33 3.08
CA ARG A 25 -3.68 2.76 4.28
C ARG A 25 -4.19 1.34 4.55
N LEU A 26 -5.51 1.16 4.49
CA LEU A 26 -6.16 -0.14 4.67
C LEU A 26 -5.75 -1.11 3.54
N GLN A 27 -5.65 -0.61 2.31
CA GLN A 27 -5.13 -1.38 1.19
C GLN A 27 -3.67 -1.84 1.40
N ALA A 28 -2.81 -0.99 1.96
CA ALA A 28 -1.43 -1.35 2.28
C ALA A 28 -1.35 -2.42 3.39
N TYR A 29 -2.23 -2.35 4.41
CA TYR A 29 -2.34 -3.39 5.44
C TYR A 29 -2.74 -4.75 4.85
N PHE A 30 -3.74 -4.80 3.96
CA PHE A 30 -4.11 -6.06 3.29
C PHE A 30 -3.00 -6.61 2.40
N MET A 31 -2.28 -5.73 1.68
CA MET A 31 -1.10 -6.14 0.90
C MET A 31 0.01 -6.70 1.77
N LEU A 32 0.24 -6.12 2.96
CA LEU A 32 1.27 -6.57 3.89
C LEU A 32 0.90 -7.92 4.51
N VAL A 33 -0.34 -8.11 4.95
CA VAL A 33 -0.84 -9.40 5.46
C VAL A 33 -0.75 -10.49 4.39
N LEU A 34 -1.18 -10.19 3.16
CA LEU A 34 -1.09 -11.11 2.04
C LEU A 34 0.36 -11.47 1.72
N PHE A 35 1.26 -10.49 1.69
CA PHE A 35 2.70 -10.70 1.50
C PHE A 35 3.32 -11.58 2.59
N THR A 36 2.93 -11.39 3.86
CA THR A 36 3.42 -12.23 4.96
C THR A 36 2.94 -13.66 4.83
N ILE A 37 1.66 -13.90 4.54
CA ILE A 37 1.10 -15.27 4.36
C ILE A 37 1.79 -15.98 3.19
N TRP A 38 2.01 -15.28 2.07
CA TRP A 38 2.69 -15.83 0.91
C TRP A 38 4.19 -16.06 1.15
N SER A 39 4.89 -15.17 1.84
CA SER A 39 6.31 -15.36 2.20
C SER A 39 6.49 -16.59 3.09
N VAL A 40 5.59 -16.80 4.05
CA VAL A 40 5.56 -17.98 4.91
C VAL A 40 5.32 -19.25 4.09
N SER A 41 4.31 -19.23 3.21
CA SER A 41 3.96 -20.37 2.35
C SER A 41 5.10 -20.75 1.40
N PHE A 42 5.75 -19.78 0.77
CA PHE A 42 6.92 -20.01 -0.07
C PHE A 42 8.14 -20.46 0.73
N GLY A 43 8.31 -19.97 1.96
CA GLY A 43 9.33 -20.47 2.89
C GLY A 43 9.16 -21.96 3.20
N PHE A 44 7.93 -22.41 3.46
CA PHE A 44 7.62 -23.83 3.66
C PHE A 44 7.87 -24.66 2.39
N ILE A 45 7.38 -24.23 1.24
CA ILE A 45 7.57 -24.93 -0.05
C ILE A 45 9.05 -25.02 -0.42
N ALA A 46 9.81 -23.93 -0.25
CA ALA A 46 11.26 -23.91 -0.50
C ALA A 46 12.01 -24.83 0.47
N SER A 47 11.64 -24.83 1.76
CA SER A 47 12.26 -25.72 2.74
C SER A 47 12.00 -27.21 2.47
N TYR A 48 10.80 -27.57 1.97
CA TYR A 48 10.42 -28.96 1.71
C TYR A 48 10.87 -29.48 0.33
N HIS A 49 10.82 -28.64 -0.71
CA HIS A 49 11.10 -29.06 -2.09
C HIS A 49 12.48 -28.64 -2.63
N LEU A 50 13.13 -27.60 -2.06
CA LEU A 50 14.44 -27.12 -2.54
C LEU A 50 15.62 -27.54 -1.64
N GLY A 51 15.38 -28.34 -0.59
CA GLY A 51 16.41 -29.11 0.11
C GLY A 51 17.39 -28.33 0.99
N TRP A 52 17.03 -27.12 1.45
CA TRP A 52 17.96 -26.17 2.09
C TRP A 52 18.16 -26.35 3.62
N LEU A 53 18.36 -27.57 4.14
CA LEU A 53 18.86 -27.88 5.51
C LEU A 53 17.82 -28.02 6.66
N GLY A 54 18.03 -29.06 7.48
CA GLY A 54 17.66 -29.20 8.91
C GLY A 54 16.63 -28.23 9.50
N TYR A 55 15.36 -28.43 9.14
CA TYR A 55 14.25 -27.58 9.58
C TYR A 55 13.96 -27.70 11.08
N SER A 56 13.99 -26.58 11.82
CA SER A 56 13.61 -26.48 13.24
C SER A 56 12.38 -25.59 13.40
N THR A 57 11.34 -26.12 14.05
CA THR A 57 10.10 -25.40 14.38
C THR A 57 10.37 -24.12 15.15
N VAL A 58 11.40 -24.10 16.01
CA VAL A 58 11.81 -22.94 16.81
C VAL A 58 12.34 -21.82 15.92
N THR A 59 13.17 -22.15 14.93
CA THR A 59 13.71 -21.16 13.98
C THR A 59 12.60 -20.54 13.15
N SER A 60 11.62 -21.34 12.73
CA SER A 60 10.45 -20.84 12.00
C SER A 60 9.65 -19.85 12.86
N LEU A 61 9.34 -20.20 14.12
CA LEU A 61 8.61 -19.31 15.04
C LEU A 61 9.31 -17.95 15.23
N VAL A 62 10.64 -17.95 15.41
CA VAL A 62 11.43 -16.71 15.58
C VAL A 62 11.33 -15.80 14.35
N VAL A 63 11.42 -16.36 13.15
CA VAL A 63 11.29 -15.59 11.90
C VAL A 63 9.89 -14.98 11.74
N HIS A 64 8.85 -15.66 12.23
CA HIS A 64 7.50 -15.09 12.20
C HIS A 64 7.34 -13.96 13.22
N LEU A 65 7.84 -14.17 14.45
CA LEU A 65 7.79 -13.15 15.51
C LEU A 65 8.60 -11.90 15.15
N SER A 66 9.72 -12.03 14.43
CA SER A 66 10.53 -10.88 13.98
C SER A 66 9.80 -9.98 12.97
N VAL A 67 8.72 -10.45 12.35
CA VAL A 67 7.84 -9.64 11.48
C VAL A 67 6.60 -9.17 12.23
N LEU A 68 5.99 -10.05 13.04
CA LEU A 68 4.77 -9.73 13.79
C LEU A 68 5.00 -8.66 14.88
N ILE A 69 6.12 -8.73 15.61
CA ILE A 69 6.42 -7.81 16.71
C ILE A 69 6.63 -6.36 16.20
N PRO A 70 7.49 -6.10 15.20
CA PRO A 70 7.64 -4.74 14.68
C PRO A 70 6.34 -4.18 14.10
N MET A 71 5.55 -5.01 13.43
CA MET A 71 4.23 -4.60 12.91
C MET A 71 3.27 -4.19 14.03
N MET A 72 3.21 -4.94 15.13
CA MET A 72 2.40 -4.56 16.30
C MET A 72 2.90 -3.26 16.95
N ILE A 73 4.22 -3.07 17.06
CA ILE A 73 4.82 -1.84 17.58
C ILE A 73 4.46 -0.65 16.68
N THR A 74 4.58 -0.78 15.36
CA THR A 74 4.19 0.27 14.41
C THR A 74 2.73 0.67 14.60
N ASN A 75 1.81 -0.30 14.69
CA ASN A 75 0.40 -0.02 14.93
C ASN A 75 0.18 0.69 16.29
N ALA A 76 0.82 0.21 17.36
CA ALA A 76 0.71 0.79 18.68
C ALA A 76 1.18 2.25 18.72
N VAL A 77 2.29 2.58 18.04
CA VAL A 77 2.81 3.96 17.94
C VAL A 77 1.80 4.88 17.24
N PHE A 78 1.14 4.43 16.17
CA PHE A 78 0.11 5.23 15.50
C PHE A 78 -1.14 5.44 16.38
N VAL A 79 -1.62 4.38 17.04
CA VAL A 79 -2.78 4.47 17.95
C VAL A 79 -2.48 5.39 19.15
N ASP A 80 -1.27 5.31 19.69
CA ASP A 80 -0.82 6.17 20.78
C ASP A 80 -0.72 7.63 20.33
N ALA A 81 -0.16 7.88 19.15
CA ALA A 81 -0.09 9.21 18.55
C ALA A 81 -1.48 9.82 18.30
N GLU A 82 -2.48 9.01 17.94
CA GLU A 82 -3.87 9.46 17.78
C GLU A 82 -4.54 9.81 19.11
N ARG A 83 -4.23 9.08 20.19
CA ARG A 83 -4.78 9.35 21.54
C ARG A 83 -4.14 10.57 22.19
N THR A 84 -2.84 10.74 22.01
CA THR A 84 -2.06 11.81 22.64
C THR A 84 -2.04 13.10 21.82
N GLY A 85 -2.49 13.06 20.56
CA GLY A 85 -2.46 14.22 19.68
C GLY A 85 -1.04 14.59 19.27
N ALA A 86 -0.22 13.60 18.88
CA ALA A 86 1.19 13.83 18.61
C ALA A 86 1.38 14.86 17.46
N GLN A 87 2.24 15.86 17.70
CA GLN A 87 2.46 16.99 16.79
C GLN A 87 2.83 16.55 15.35
N TRP A 88 3.71 15.55 15.21
CA TRP A 88 4.12 15.02 13.91
C TRP A 88 2.95 14.42 13.10
N LEU A 89 1.94 13.88 13.79
CA LEU A 89 0.76 13.30 13.15
C LEU A 89 -0.19 14.40 12.63
N GLU A 90 -0.29 15.51 13.35
CA GLU A 90 -1.06 16.68 12.93
C GLU A 90 -0.40 17.39 11.75
N GLU A 91 0.91 17.66 11.82
CA GLU A 91 1.70 18.25 10.73
C GLU A 91 1.56 17.43 9.44
N TRP A 92 1.66 16.10 9.55
CA TRP A 92 1.50 15.21 8.41
C TRP A 92 0.08 15.22 7.82
N LYS A 93 -0.97 15.30 8.65
CA LYS A 93 -2.36 15.45 8.18
C LYS A 93 -2.55 16.78 7.44
N GLU A 94 -1.93 17.84 7.94
CA GLU A 94 -1.98 19.16 7.32
C GLU A 94 -1.26 19.17 5.96
N GLU A 95 -0.07 18.60 5.86
CA GLU A 95 0.67 18.43 4.61
C GLU A 95 -0.14 17.66 3.56
N LYS A 96 -0.76 16.55 3.96
CA LYS A 96 -1.62 15.76 3.07
C LYS A 96 -2.82 16.58 2.57
N SER A 97 -3.43 17.38 3.44
CA SER A 97 -4.54 18.26 3.07
C SER A 97 -4.10 19.33 2.06
N ARG A 98 -2.96 19.99 2.31
CA ARG A 98 -2.39 20.97 1.38
C ARG A 98 -2.08 20.36 0.03
N TYR A 99 -1.49 19.17 0.01
CA TYR A 99 -1.22 18.44 -1.23
C TYR A 99 -2.51 18.09 -1.99
N ALA A 100 -3.54 17.62 -1.29
CA ALA A 100 -4.84 17.32 -1.89
C ALA A 100 -5.50 18.56 -2.52
N LEU A 101 -5.45 19.71 -1.83
CA LEU A 101 -5.94 20.99 -2.35
C LEU A 101 -5.19 21.41 -3.62
N PHE A 102 -3.86 21.28 -3.61
CA PHE A 102 -3.02 21.58 -4.77
C PHE A 102 -3.39 20.74 -5.99
N ILE A 103 -3.52 19.42 -5.83
CA ILE A 103 -3.91 18.50 -6.91
C ILE A 103 -5.32 18.81 -7.44
N ASN A 104 -6.27 19.12 -6.54
CA ASN A 104 -7.63 19.50 -6.95
C ASN A 104 -7.66 20.79 -7.78
N ARG A 105 -6.83 21.79 -7.41
CA ARG A 105 -6.70 23.03 -8.20
C ARG A 105 -6.14 22.76 -9.59
N LEU A 106 -5.05 21.99 -9.69
CA LEU A 106 -4.49 21.61 -11.00
C LEU A 106 -5.50 20.88 -11.88
N ARG A 107 -6.32 20.00 -11.27
CA ARG A 107 -7.39 19.31 -11.99
C ARG A 107 -8.46 20.27 -12.51
N ALA A 108 -8.88 21.24 -11.69
CA ALA A 108 -9.87 22.24 -12.07
C ALA A 108 -9.35 23.14 -13.21
N GLU A 109 -8.12 23.63 -13.13
CA GLU A 109 -7.50 24.44 -14.19
C GLU A 109 -7.42 23.68 -15.51
N ASN A 110 -7.02 22.42 -15.47
CA ASN A 110 -6.99 21.57 -16.67
C ASN A 110 -8.39 21.40 -17.27
N MET A 111 -9.43 21.14 -16.46
CA MET A 111 -10.81 21.03 -16.97
C MET A 111 -11.31 22.33 -17.62
N VAL A 112 -10.99 23.48 -17.03
CA VAL A 112 -11.35 24.79 -17.62
C VAL A 112 -10.69 24.97 -18.98
N ARG A 113 -9.39 24.65 -19.11
CA ARG A 113 -8.67 24.72 -20.39
C ARG A 113 -9.29 23.85 -21.47
N TRP A 114 -9.70 22.62 -21.15
CA TRP A 114 -10.38 21.72 -22.07
C TRP A 114 -11.71 22.28 -22.57
N ASN A 115 -12.54 22.84 -21.66
CA ASN A 115 -13.82 23.43 -22.04
C ASN A 115 -13.67 24.65 -22.96
N VAL A 116 -12.64 25.47 -22.76
CA VAL A 116 -12.35 26.62 -23.63
C VAL A 116 -11.89 26.15 -25.01
N ALA A 117 -10.98 25.16 -25.07
CA ALA A 117 -10.52 24.60 -26.34
C ALA A 117 -11.66 23.94 -27.14
N GLU A 118 -12.57 23.23 -26.48
CA GLU A 118 -13.73 22.61 -27.12
C GLU A 118 -14.69 23.67 -27.71
N LYS A 119 -14.95 24.76 -26.97
CA LYS A 119 -15.79 25.86 -27.48
C LYS A 119 -15.15 26.54 -28.69
N ALA A 120 -13.85 26.79 -28.65
CA ALA A 120 -13.12 27.42 -29.76
C ALA A 120 -13.15 26.58 -31.05
N SER A 121 -13.13 25.25 -30.93
CA SER A 121 -13.24 24.32 -32.07
C SER A 121 -14.62 24.29 -32.75
N LYS A 122 -15.68 24.75 -32.07
CA LYS A 122 -17.06 24.70 -32.56
C LYS A 122 -17.53 26.03 -33.17
N THR A 123 -16.70 27.06 -33.12
CA THR A 123 -16.85 28.38 -33.76
C THR A 123 -15.98 28.47 -35.00
#